data_AF-A0A8C7BS41-F1
#
_entry.id   AF-A0A8C7BS41-F1
#
_cell.length_a   1.000
_cell.length_b   1.000
_cell.length_c   1.000
_cell.angle_alpha   90.00
_cell.angle_beta   90.00
_cell.angle_gamma   90.00
#
_symmetry.space_group_name_H-M   'P 1'
#
loop_
_entity.id
_entity.type
_entity.pdbx_description
1 polymer ?
#
loop_
_entity_poly.entity_id
_entity_poly.type
_entity_poly.pdbx_seq_one_letter_code
_entity_poly.pdbx_strand_id
1 'polypeptide(L)'
;MPLCKEDCQQWWEDCHTSYTCKSNWQRGWNWTSGINKCPAGTTSRTFETYFPTPAALCEGLWSKSYQASNYSRGSGRCIQMWFDPAQGNPTEEVARFYAMAMSAGALPRGVEPLLLSLALMLQFGILG
;
A
#
# COMPACT_ATOMS: atom_id res chain seq x y z
N MET A 1 -0.21 0.78 0.42
CA MET A 1 -1.15 1.08 -0.70
C MET A 1 -0.84 0.18 -1.89
N PRO A 2 -1.84 -0.40 -2.58
CA PRO A 2 -1.60 -1.29 -3.72
C PRO A 2 -1.18 -0.48 -4.95
N LEU A 3 0.12 -0.37 -5.23
CA LEU A 3 0.64 0.38 -6.38
C LEU A 3 0.47 -0.45 -7.66
N CYS A 4 0.02 0.16 -8.76
CA CYS A 4 -0.12 -0.55 -10.02
C CYS A 4 1.20 -1.14 -10.52
N LYS A 5 1.11 -2.28 -11.21
CA LYS A 5 2.26 -3.02 -11.72
C LYS A 5 3.18 -2.14 -12.56
N GLU A 6 2.63 -1.40 -13.52
CA GLU A 6 3.41 -0.57 -14.45
C GLU A 6 4.06 0.62 -13.74
N ASP A 7 3.37 1.28 -12.79
CA ASP A 7 3.95 2.38 -12.02
C ASP A 7 5.16 1.91 -11.20
N CYS A 8 5.07 0.72 -10.60
CA CYS A 8 6.17 0.15 -9.84
C CYS A 8 7.33 -0.29 -10.74
N GLN A 9 7.01 -0.90 -11.88
CA GLN A 9 8.00 -1.36 -12.86
C GLN A 9 8.75 -0.18 -13.50
N GLN A 10 8.04 0.83 -14.01
CA GLN A 10 8.66 1.98 -14.67
C GLN A 10 9.55 2.75 -13.69
N TRP A 11 9.09 2.95 -12.46
CA TRP A 11 9.92 3.61 -11.43
C TRP A 11 11.24 2.86 -11.20
N TRP A 12 11.20 1.53 -11.16
CA TRP A 12 12.42 0.73 -11.03
C TRP A 12 13.30 0.82 -12.27
N GLU A 13 12.75 0.70 -13.48
CA GLU A 13 13.49 0.80 -14.74
C GLU A 13 14.20 2.15 -14.87
N ASP A 14 13.54 3.24 -14.51
CA ASP A 14 14.13 4.58 -14.56
C ASP A 14 15.27 4.77 -13.54
N CYS A 15 15.26 4.01 -12.44
CA CYS A 15 16.18 4.18 -11.32
C CYS A 15 17.26 3.12 -11.20
N HIS A 16 17.13 1.93 -11.83
CA HIS A 16 17.98 0.77 -11.51
C HIS A 16 19.50 1.00 -11.64
N THR A 17 19.92 1.89 -12.55
CA THR A 17 21.33 2.30 -12.75
C THR A 17 21.79 3.47 -11.87
N SER A 18 20.86 4.17 -11.20
CA SER A 18 21.19 5.20 -10.20
C SER A 18 21.84 4.57 -8.97
N TYR A 19 22.31 5.38 -8.03
CA TYR A 19 23.05 4.90 -6.86
C TYR A 19 22.32 5.18 -5.54
N THR A 20 22.42 4.23 -4.62
CA THR A 20 22.00 4.38 -3.23
C THR A 20 22.93 3.61 -2.30
N CYS A 21 22.76 3.80 -0.99
CA CYS A 21 23.53 3.11 0.04
C CYS A 21 22.64 2.37 1.04
N LYS A 22 21.31 2.34 0.80
CA LYS A 22 20.32 1.75 1.71
C LYS A 22 19.09 1.27 0.94
N SER A 23 18.49 0.18 1.42
CA SER A 23 17.23 -0.39 0.92
C SER A 23 15.98 0.09 1.67
N ASN A 24 16.12 0.96 2.67
CA ASN A 24 15.00 1.60 3.37
C ASN A 24 15.38 3.05 3.68
N TRP A 25 14.61 3.99 3.13
CA TRP A 25 14.87 5.42 3.21
C TRP A 25 14.11 6.13 4.32
N GLN A 26 13.23 5.43 5.03
CA GLN A 26 12.51 6.01 6.16
C GLN A 26 13.34 6.01 7.45
N ARG A 27 14.35 5.13 7.56
CA ARG A 27 15.13 4.98 8.80
C ARG A 27 16.60 4.65 8.58
N GLY A 28 17.40 4.98 9.59
CA GLY A 28 18.81 4.61 9.68
C GLY A 28 19.72 5.39 8.73
N TRP A 29 19.40 6.65 8.46
CA TRP A 29 20.34 7.61 7.86
C TRP A 29 21.23 8.23 8.94
N ASN A 30 22.39 8.74 8.53
CA ASN A 30 23.17 9.65 9.37
C ASN A 30 22.63 11.07 9.19
N TRP A 31 22.19 11.70 10.28
CA TRP A 31 21.61 13.04 10.29
C TRP A 31 22.50 14.10 10.96
N THR A 32 23.75 13.78 11.33
CA THR A 32 24.62 14.69 12.11
C THR A 32 24.85 16.04 11.43
N SER A 33 24.76 16.12 10.10
CA SER A 33 24.88 17.38 9.35
C SER A 33 23.55 18.10 9.07
N GLY A 34 22.43 17.67 9.65
CA GLY A 34 21.09 18.22 9.40
C GLY A 34 20.42 17.76 8.09
N ILE A 35 21.15 17.04 7.23
CA ILE A 35 20.66 16.37 6.02
C ILE A 35 20.99 14.88 6.08
N ASN A 36 20.22 14.04 5.39
CA ASN A 36 20.48 12.60 5.38
C ASN A 36 21.77 12.29 4.60
N LYS A 37 22.66 11.54 5.25
CA LYS A 37 23.87 10.97 4.67
C LYS A 37 23.91 9.47 4.86
N CYS A 38 24.62 8.79 3.96
CA CYS A 38 24.90 7.37 4.10
C CYS A 38 25.54 7.08 5.48
N PRO A 39 25.09 6.06 6.21
CA PRO A 39 25.71 5.64 7.46
C PRO A 39 27.17 5.25 7.27
N ALA A 40 27.97 5.36 8.32
CA ALA A 40 29.35 4.89 8.29
C ALA A 40 29.41 3.40 7.95
N GLY A 41 30.36 3.01 7.09
CA GLY A 41 30.55 1.62 6.68
C GLY A 41 29.60 1.12 5.59
N THR A 42 28.68 1.95 5.07
CA THR A 42 27.89 1.58 3.89
C THR A 42 28.58 2.01 2.60
N THR A 43 28.44 1.20 1.55
CA THR A 43 28.98 1.51 0.22
C THR A 43 27.84 1.90 -0.71
N SER A 44 28.02 3.02 -1.42
CA SER A 44 27.10 3.39 -2.51
C SER A 44 27.23 2.40 -3.66
N ARG A 45 26.12 1.78 -4.06
CA ARG A 45 26.01 0.82 -5.17
C ARG A 45 24.79 1.17 -6.02
N THR A 46 24.61 0.47 -7.14
CA THR A 46 23.44 0.69 -7.98
C THR A 46 22.15 0.39 -7.22
N PHE A 47 21.05 1.03 -7.62
CA PHE A 47 19.73 0.75 -7.10
C PHE A 47 19.38 -0.73 -7.26
N GLU A 48 19.69 -1.34 -8.40
CA GLU A 48 19.50 -2.78 -8.62
C GLU A 48 20.19 -3.66 -7.56
N THR A 49 21.36 -3.23 -7.04
CA THR A 49 22.05 -3.96 -5.96
C THR A 49 21.24 -3.96 -4.66
N TYR A 50 20.59 -2.84 -4.33
CA TYR A 50 19.78 -2.71 -3.10
C TYR A 50 18.31 -3.12 -3.31
N PHE A 51 17.84 -3.11 -4.56
CA PHE A 51 16.47 -3.34 -4.99
C PHE A 51 16.50 -4.20 -6.27
N PRO A 52 16.70 -5.52 -6.16
CA PRO A 52 16.90 -6.39 -7.32
C PRO A 52 15.64 -6.61 -8.18
N THR A 53 14.48 -6.15 -7.73
CA THR A 53 13.22 -6.25 -8.47
C THR A 53 12.39 -4.97 -8.26
N PRO A 54 11.42 -4.67 -9.14
CA PRO A 54 10.48 -3.58 -8.92
C PRO A 54 9.79 -3.64 -7.56
N ALA A 55 9.31 -4.83 -7.16
CA ALA A 55 8.67 -5.03 -5.86
C ALA A 55 9.62 -4.72 -4.69
N ALA A 56 10.90 -5.09 -4.79
CA ALA A 56 11.89 -4.74 -3.77
C ALA A 56 12.02 -3.21 -3.60
N LEU A 57 12.00 -2.45 -4.69
CA LEU A 57 12.03 -0.98 -4.65
C LEU A 57 10.75 -0.42 -4.02
N CYS A 58 9.60 -0.68 -4.64
CA CYS A 58 8.33 -0.05 -4.27
C CYS A 58 7.94 -0.35 -2.82
N GLU A 59 8.21 -1.57 -2.36
CA GLU A 59 7.89 -1.98 -1.00
C GLU A 59 8.98 -1.64 0.01
N GLY A 60 10.25 -1.70 -0.38
CA GLY A 60 11.39 -1.54 0.52
C GLY A 60 11.68 -0.08 0.86
N LEU A 61 11.70 0.78 -0.16
CA LEU A 61 12.22 2.14 -0.06
C LEU A 61 11.50 2.95 1.05
N TRP A 62 10.18 2.86 1.09
CA TRP A 62 9.32 3.59 2.04
C TRP A 62 8.64 2.67 3.07
N SER A 63 9.36 1.66 3.59
CA SER A 63 8.89 0.74 4.65
C SER A 63 7.46 0.20 4.47
N LYS A 64 7.17 -0.41 3.33
CA LYS A 64 5.85 -0.98 2.99
C LYS A 64 4.71 0.04 2.91
N SER A 65 5.01 1.33 2.75
CA SER A 65 3.99 2.33 2.40
C SER A 65 3.28 1.98 1.09
N TYR A 66 4.01 1.38 0.15
CA TYR A 66 3.46 0.73 -1.05
C TYR A 66 3.63 -0.78 -0.97
N GLN A 67 2.70 -1.48 -1.61
CA GLN A 67 2.74 -2.90 -1.90
C GLN A 67 2.58 -3.08 -3.41
N ALA A 68 3.45 -3.86 -4.03
CA ALA A 68 3.38 -4.09 -5.47
C ALA A 68 2.13 -4.92 -5.78
N SER A 69 1.24 -4.37 -6.61
CA SER A 69 0.05 -5.07 -7.07
C SER A 69 0.33 -5.85 -8.35
N ASN A 70 -0.38 -6.96 -8.54
CA ASN A 70 -0.41 -7.67 -9.83
C ASN A 70 -1.42 -7.05 -10.81
N TYR A 71 -2.25 -6.12 -10.35
CA TYR A 71 -3.19 -5.41 -11.21
C TYR A 71 -2.48 -4.33 -12.00
N SER A 72 -2.84 -4.24 -13.29
CA SER A 72 -2.37 -3.19 -14.18
C SER A 72 -3.14 -1.89 -14.01
N ARG A 73 -2.57 -0.79 -14.52
CA ARG A 73 -3.21 0.53 -14.64
C ARG A 73 -4.60 0.41 -15.30
N GLY A 74 -5.54 1.25 -14.85
CA GLY A 74 -6.92 1.26 -15.34
C GLY A 74 -7.81 0.12 -14.83
N SER A 75 -7.29 -0.83 -14.05
CA SER A 75 -8.07 -1.95 -13.52
C SER A 75 -9.12 -1.60 -12.45
N GLY A 76 -9.05 -0.40 -11.87
CA GLY A 76 -9.86 -0.03 -10.69
C GLY A 76 -9.48 -0.84 -9.43
N ARG A 77 -8.30 -1.49 -9.40
CA ARG A 77 -7.84 -2.35 -8.30
C ARG A 77 -6.46 -2.00 -7.73
N CYS A 78 -5.79 -1.02 -8.30
CA CYS A 78 -4.50 -0.51 -7.85
C CYS A 78 -4.43 1.02 -8.03
N ILE A 79 -3.64 1.67 -7.18
CA ILE A 79 -3.42 3.12 -7.18
C ILE A 79 -2.37 3.44 -8.25
N GLN A 80 -2.65 4.46 -9.04
CA GLN A 80 -1.72 5.01 -10.02
C GLN A 80 -1.04 6.25 -9.41
N MET A 81 0.29 6.28 -9.43
CA MET A 81 1.06 7.43 -8.97
C MET A 81 1.11 8.51 -10.05
N TRP A 82 1.06 8.08 -11.31
CA TRP A 82 1.07 8.96 -12.48
C TRP A 82 -0.21 8.78 -13.28
N PHE A 83 -0.88 9.85 -13.67
CA PHE A 83 -2.07 9.81 -14.53
C PHE A 83 -2.28 11.16 -15.24
N ASP A 84 -3.03 11.13 -16.34
CA ASP A 84 -3.44 12.34 -17.04
C ASP A 84 -4.65 12.97 -16.33
N PRO A 85 -4.52 14.18 -15.73
CA PRO A 85 -5.62 14.81 -15.01
C PRO A 85 -6.81 15.16 -15.91
N ALA A 86 -6.62 15.30 -17.23
CA ALA A 86 -7.72 15.54 -18.16
C ALA A 86 -8.68 14.32 -18.27
N GLN A 87 -8.23 13.13 -17.88
CA GLN A 87 -9.02 11.89 -17.87
C GLN A 87 -9.61 11.59 -16.48
N GLY A 88 -9.46 12.51 -15.51
CA GLY A 88 -9.90 12.34 -14.13
C GLY A 88 -8.91 11.52 -13.28
N ASN A 89 -9.18 11.46 -11.97
CA ASN A 89 -8.32 10.76 -11.01
C ASN A 89 -8.73 9.28 -10.88
N PRO A 90 -7.96 8.32 -11.42
CA PRO A 90 -8.31 6.90 -11.34
C PRO A 90 -8.22 6.33 -9.91
N THR A 91 -7.57 7.03 -8.99
CA THR A 91 -7.43 6.61 -7.59
C THR A 91 -8.74 6.67 -6.81
N GLU A 92 -9.69 7.51 -7.21
CA GLU A 92 -10.98 7.65 -6.52
C GLU A 92 -11.80 6.35 -6.56
N GLU A 93 -11.89 5.71 -7.72
CA GLU A 93 -12.57 4.43 -7.90
C GLU A 93 -11.93 3.34 -7.04
N VAL A 94 -10.60 3.27 -7.06
CA VAL A 94 -9.82 2.28 -6.31
C VAL A 94 -10.04 2.43 -4.81
N ALA A 95 -9.98 3.66 -4.30
CA ALA A 95 -10.24 3.96 -2.90
C ALA A 95 -11.66 3.52 -2.49
N ARG A 96 -12.66 3.84 -3.33
CA ARG A 96 -14.05 3.44 -3.10
C ARG A 96 -14.21 1.92 -3.06
N PHE A 97 -13.59 1.20 -3.99
CA PHE A 97 -13.63 -0.26 -4.02
C PHE A 97 -13.10 -0.89 -2.73
N TYR A 98 -11.90 -0.51 -2.30
CA TYR A 98 -11.31 -1.08 -1.09
C TYR A 98 -12.05 -0.64 0.18
N ALA A 99 -12.56 0.59 0.25
CA ALA A 99 -13.36 1.04 1.39
C ALA A 99 -14.65 0.22 1.54
N MET A 100 -15.35 -0.07 0.44
CA MET A 100 -16.53 -0.93 0.44
C MET A 100 -16.19 -2.37 0.85
N ALA A 101 -15.11 -2.94 0.32
CA ALA A 101 -14.68 -4.29 0.67
C ALA A 101 -14.31 -4.43 2.16
N MET A 102 -13.64 -3.43 2.74
CA MET A 102 -13.35 -3.40 4.17
C MET A 102 -14.60 -3.28 5.04
N SER A 103 -15.61 -2.53 4.56
CA SER A 103 -16.87 -2.33 5.28
C SER A 103 -17.79 -3.56 5.23
N ALA A 104 -17.78 -4.31 4.12
CA ALA A 104 -18.60 -5.51 3.95
C ALA A 104 -18.23 -6.65 4.90
N GLY A 105 -16.99 -6.68 5.42
CA GLY A 105 -16.55 -7.62 6.44
C GLY A 105 -16.88 -7.21 7.88
N ALA A 106 -17.39 -5.99 8.09
CA ALA A 106 -17.79 -5.51 9.41
C ALA A 106 -19.28 -5.75 9.62
N LEU A 107 -19.65 -6.58 10.61
CA LEU A 107 -21.05 -6.66 11.03
C LEU A 107 -21.48 -5.28 11.55
N PRO A 108 -22.65 -4.74 11.14
CA PRO A 108 -23.08 -3.44 11.61
C PRO A 108 -23.14 -3.41 13.15
N ARG A 109 -22.52 -2.41 13.77
CA ARG A 109 -22.61 -2.19 15.22
C ARG A 109 -24.09 -2.08 15.60
N GLY A 110 -24.59 -3.09 16.32
CA GLY A 110 -25.99 -3.17 16.76
C GLY A 110 -26.72 -4.44 16.32
N VAL A 111 -26.20 -5.18 15.33
CA VAL A 111 -26.83 -6.45 14.89
C VAL A 111 -26.52 -7.60 15.85
N GLU A 112 -25.32 -7.62 16.44
CA GLU A 112 -24.91 -8.58 17.50
C GLU A 112 -25.91 -8.62 18.68
N PRO A 113 -26.17 -7.50 19.40
CA PRO A 113 -27.11 -7.51 20.52
C PRO A 113 -28.55 -7.78 20.06
N LEU A 114 -28.94 -7.39 18.83
CA LEU A 114 -30.28 -7.66 18.30
C LEU A 114 -30.48 -9.16 18.01
N LEU A 115 -29.48 -9.82 17.41
CA LEU A 115 -29.50 -11.26 17.14
C LEU A 115 -29.47 -12.07 18.43
N LEU A 116 -28.67 -11.65 19.42
CA LEU A 116 -28.65 -12.26 20.76
C LEU A 116 -30.02 -12.09 21.46
N SER A 117 -30.64 -10.92 21.35
CA SER A 117 -31.98 -10.65 21.91
C SER A 117 -33.04 -11.50 21.23
N LEU A 118 -33.04 -11.59 19.90
CA LEU A 118 -33.96 -12.43 19.13
C LEU A 118 -33.79 -13.92 19.48
N ALA A 119 -32.56 -14.41 19.56
CA ALA A 119 -32.27 -15.78 19.97
C ALA A 119 -32.79 -16.08 21.38
N LEU A 120 -32.63 -15.13 22.31
CA LEU A 120 -33.13 -15.25 23.68
C LEU A 120 -34.67 -15.26 23.73
N MET A 121 -35.32 -14.37 22.99
CA MET A 121 -36.79 -14.29 22.92
C MET A 121 -37.41 -15.55 22.28
N LEU A 122 -36.72 -16.18 21.32
CA LEU A 122 -37.07 -17.48 20.74
C LEU A 122 -36.92 -18.64 21.74
N GLN A 123 -35.88 -18.64 22.57
CA GLN A 123 -35.68 -19.64 23.64
C GLN A 123 -36.77 -19.57 24.72
N PHE A 124 -37.23 -18.36 25.03
CA PHE A 124 -38.26 -18.12 26.05
C PHE A 124 -39.70 -18.16 25.49
N GLY A 125 -39.89 -18.45 24.20
CA GLY A 125 -41.22 -18.60 23.59
C GLY A 125 -42.05 -17.31 23.55
N ILE A 126 -41.39 -16.14 23.58
CA ILE A 126 -42.05 -14.84 23.66
C ILE A 126 -42.49 -14.34 22.26
N LEU A 127 -41.90 -14.88 21.20
CA LEU A 127 -42.44 -14.77 19.84
C LEU A 127 -43.40 -15.93 19.59
N GLY A 128 -44.64 -15.79 20.08
CA GLY A 128 -45.77 -16.68 19.82
C GLY A 128 -47.02 -15.86 19.55
#